data_AF-A0AAN1XX44-F1
#
_entry.id   AF-A0AAN1XX44-F1
#
_cell.length_a   1.000
_cell.length_b   1.000
_cell.length_c   1.000
_cell.angle_alpha   90.00
_cell.angle_beta   90.00
_cell.angle_gamma   90.00
#
_symmetry.space_group_name_H-M   'P 1'
#
loop_
_entity.id
_entity.type
_entity.pdbx_description
1 polymer ?
#
loop_
_entity_poly.entity_id
_entity_poly.type
_entity_poly.pdbx_seq_one_letter_code
_entity_poly.pdbx_strand_id
1 'polypeptide(L)'
;MCIRPAVDAAPAEAAAIDSVLDRFGTGALRLAARAGTAIVHLRAAQTYRERSPLLRRLAASLDEWPVPPAGLFVVDERTIYLRSISAMTVAHEFAHALDCALGGGLYLSGVDPRVRRAFAAAERFVTPYAASGLDEYFAEAMRAWVEVNDASSAWPRATRARLRAIDPAMAAIVESLFVTELAA
;
A
#
# COMPACT_ATOMS: atom_id res chain seq x y z
N MET A 1 -21.89 9.85 3.79
CA MET A 1 -21.08 8.66 3.45
C MET A 1 -19.62 9.08 3.51
N CYS A 2 -18.76 8.37 4.25
CA CYS A 2 -17.36 8.78 4.43
C CYS A 2 -16.61 8.68 3.10
N ILE A 3 -15.85 9.72 2.75
CA ILE A 3 -15.13 9.81 1.47
C ILE A 3 -13.69 9.29 1.55
N ARG A 4 -13.19 9.00 2.76
CA ARG A 4 -11.82 8.57 3.02
C ARG A 4 -11.73 7.54 4.16
N PRO A 5 -10.66 6.74 4.21
CA PRO A 5 -10.38 5.85 5.35
C PRO A 5 -10.33 6.61 6.67
N ALA A 6 -10.75 5.97 7.76
CA ALA A 6 -10.55 6.52 9.09
C ALA A 6 -9.06 6.44 9.48
N VAL A 7 -8.51 7.53 10.04
CA VAL A 7 -7.12 7.59 10.48
C VAL A 7 -7.09 7.81 12.00
N ASP A 8 -6.63 6.82 12.75
CA ASP A 8 -6.29 6.94 14.17
C ASP A 8 -4.82 7.31 14.32
N ALA A 9 -4.58 8.62 14.39
CA ALA A 9 -3.29 9.22 14.65
C ALA A 9 -3.47 10.54 15.41
N ALA A 10 -2.39 11.09 15.96
CA ALA A 10 -2.42 12.47 16.44
C ALA A 10 -2.62 13.44 15.25
N PRO A 11 -3.15 14.66 15.48
CA PRO A 11 -3.63 15.51 14.38
C PRO A 11 -2.57 15.86 13.32
N ALA A 12 -1.32 16.07 13.72
CA ALA A 12 -0.24 16.40 12.80
C ALA A 12 0.13 15.21 11.92
N GLU A 13 0.19 14.02 12.49
CA GLU A 13 0.49 12.76 11.80
C GLU A 13 -0.67 12.35 10.90
N ALA A 14 -1.92 12.55 11.33
CA ALA A 14 -3.10 12.35 10.50
C ALA A 14 -3.05 13.23 9.25
N ALA A 15 -2.71 14.52 9.40
CA ALA A 15 -2.54 15.43 8.27
C ALA A 15 -1.40 15.01 7.33
N ALA A 16 -0.29 14.50 7.87
CA ALA A 16 0.82 13.99 7.07
C ALA A 16 0.44 12.72 6.28
N ILE A 17 -0.26 11.78 6.92
CA ILE A 17 -0.81 10.59 6.27
C ILE A 17 -1.78 11.01 5.16
N ASP A 18 -2.74 11.86 5.48
CA ASP A 18 -3.76 12.33 4.54
C ASP A 18 -3.15 13.00 3.30
N SER A 19 -2.11 13.82 3.47
CA SER A 19 -1.37 14.44 2.35
C SER A 19 -0.79 13.41 1.37
N VAL A 20 -0.34 12.26 1.87
CA VAL A 20 0.15 11.16 1.02
C VAL A 20 -1.01 10.44 0.35
N LEU A 21 -2.09 10.17 1.09
CA LEU A 21 -3.28 9.49 0.54
C LEU A 21 -3.93 10.31 -0.59
N ASP A 22 -3.95 11.63 -0.47
CA ASP A 22 -4.52 12.54 -1.48
C ASP A 22 -3.83 12.40 -2.85
N ARG A 23 -2.61 11.86 -2.90
CA ARG A 23 -1.87 11.56 -4.15
C ARG A 23 -2.53 10.48 -5.00
N PHE A 24 -3.37 9.62 -4.40
CA PHE A 24 -4.12 8.58 -5.09
C PHE A 24 -5.45 9.08 -5.69
N GLY A 25 -5.89 10.28 -5.30
CA GLY A 25 -7.14 10.86 -5.77
C GLY A 25 -8.39 10.34 -5.06
N THR A 26 -9.49 11.07 -5.23
CA THR A 26 -10.73 10.87 -4.47
C THR A 26 -11.42 9.53 -4.73
N GLY A 27 -11.31 8.98 -5.94
CA GLY A 27 -11.87 7.66 -6.28
C GLY A 27 -11.23 6.54 -5.47
N ALA A 28 -9.89 6.54 -5.34
CA ALA A 28 -9.16 5.60 -4.51
C ALA A 28 -9.51 5.73 -3.02
N LEU A 29 -9.58 6.96 -2.49
CA LEU A 29 -9.98 7.20 -1.10
C LEU A 29 -11.39 6.68 -0.82
N ARG A 30 -12.32 6.92 -1.75
CA ARG A 30 -13.72 6.47 -1.64
C ARG A 30 -13.81 4.94 -1.71
N LEU A 31 -13.04 4.30 -2.58
CA LEU A 31 -12.99 2.84 -2.68
C LEU A 31 -12.50 2.22 -1.36
N ALA A 32 -11.36 2.69 -0.85
CA ALA A 32 -10.81 2.23 0.42
C ALA A 32 -11.79 2.45 1.60
N ALA A 33 -12.43 3.63 1.66
CA ALA A 33 -13.44 3.92 2.67
C ALA A 33 -14.65 2.96 2.60
N ARG A 34 -15.14 2.66 1.39
CA ARG A 34 -16.24 1.71 1.16
C ARG A 34 -15.86 0.28 1.52
N ALA A 35 -14.60 -0.10 1.32
CA ALA A 35 -14.06 -1.39 1.71
C ALA A 35 -13.80 -1.51 3.24
N GLY A 36 -14.10 -0.44 4.00
CA GLY A 36 -13.91 -0.42 5.44
C GLY A 36 -12.45 -0.24 5.86
N THR A 37 -11.59 0.29 4.99
CA THR A 37 -10.18 0.51 5.33
C THR A 37 -10.03 1.50 6.47
N ALA A 38 -9.21 1.14 7.45
CA ALA A 38 -8.76 2.01 8.54
C ALA A 38 -7.23 2.11 8.56
N ILE A 39 -6.73 3.18 9.15
CA ILE A 39 -5.28 3.43 9.31
C ILE A 39 -5.03 3.74 10.77
N VAL A 40 -4.02 3.10 11.36
CA VAL A 40 -3.60 3.25 12.74
C VAL A 40 -2.12 3.58 12.77
N HIS A 41 -1.77 4.76 13.28
CA HIS A 41 -0.38 5.10 13.58
C HIS A 41 -0.01 4.54 14.97
N LEU A 42 0.99 3.65 15.00
CA LEU A 42 1.58 3.11 16.21
C LEU A 42 2.47 4.17 16.86
N ARG A 43 2.08 4.64 18.05
CA ARG A 43 2.90 5.57 18.84
C ARG A 43 4.16 4.84 19.33
N ALA A 44 5.20 5.59 19.72
CA ALA A 44 6.54 5.02 20.00
C ALA A 44 6.60 3.80 20.94
N ALA A 45 5.68 3.70 21.91
CA ALA A 45 5.63 2.57 22.85
C ALA A 45 4.65 1.46 22.44
N GLN A 46 3.91 1.63 21.34
CA GLN A 46 2.87 0.70 20.91
C GLN A 46 3.43 -0.37 19.98
N THR A 47 2.96 -1.59 20.17
CA THR A 47 3.30 -2.74 19.33
C THR A 47 2.18 -3.08 18.36
N TYR A 48 2.51 -3.85 17.31
CA TYR A 48 1.48 -4.38 16.40
C TYR A 48 0.49 -5.28 17.15
N ARG A 49 1.01 -6.12 18.05
CA ARG A 49 0.24 -7.07 18.88
C ARG A 49 -0.74 -6.38 19.85
N GLU A 50 -0.42 -5.20 20.35
CA GLU A 50 -1.34 -4.43 21.20
C GLU A 50 -2.53 -3.90 20.41
N ARG A 51 -2.27 -3.39 19.20
CA ARG A 51 -3.27 -2.65 18.40
C ARG A 51 -4.11 -3.55 17.51
N SER A 52 -3.56 -4.68 17.03
CA SER A 52 -4.27 -5.64 16.18
C SER A 52 -4.75 -6.87 16.98
N PRO A 53 -6.08 -7.12 17.05
CA PRO A 53 -6.63 -8.35 17.62
C PRO A 53 -6.11 -9.63 16.96
N LEU A 54 -5.83 -9.63 15.65
CA LEU A 54 -5.31 -10.80 14.94
C LEU A 54 -3.82 -11.02 15.20
N LEU A 55 -3.00 -9.97 15.08
CA LEU A 55 -1.56 -10.09 15.31
C LEU A 55 -1.26 -10.46 16.77
N ARG A 56 -2.16 -10.14 17.70
CA ARG A 56 -2.08 -10.61 19.09
C ARG A 56 -2.05 -12.12 19.23
N ARG A 57 -2.66 -12.85 18.29
CA ARG A 57 -2.77 -14.32 18.31
C ARG A 57 -1.56 -15.03 17.70
N LEU A 58 -0.66 -14.30 17.05
CA LEU A 58 0.57 -14.88 16.49
C LEU A 58 1.49 -15.35 17.61
N ALA A 59 2.13 -16.52 17.42
CA ALA A 59 3.04 -17.10 18.41
C ALA A 59 4.27 -16.20 18.65
N ALA A 60 4.87 -15.68 17.58
CA ALA A 60 5.96 -14.70 17.62
C ALA A 60 5.45 -13.32 17.24
N SER A 61 5.91 -12.27 17.93
CA SER A 61 5.54 -10.89 17.59
C SER A 61 6.31 -10.40 16.37
N LEU A 62 5.65 -9.64 15.49
CA LEU A 62 6.33 -8.96 14.38
C LEU A 62 7.32 -7.91 14.89
N ASP A 63 7.07 -7.36 16.08
CA ASP A 63 7.96 -6.43 16.77
C ASP A 63 9.29 -7.08 17.20
N GLU A 64 9.35 -8.41 17.30
CA GLU A 64 10.54 -9.17 17.73
C GLU A 64 11.42 -9.60 16.54
N TRP A 65 11.01 -9.30 15.31
CA TRP A 65 11.80 -9.64 14.12
C TRP A 65 13.10 -8.82 14.09
N PRO A 66 14.17 -9.33 13.47
CA PRO A 66 15.43 -8.59 13.37
C PRO A 66 15.28 -7.20 12.75
N VAL A 67 14.33 -7.06 11.82
CA VAL A 67 13.90 -5.80 11.23
C VAL A 67 12.37 -5.80 11.22
N PRO A 68 11.71 -5.22 12.24
CA PRO A 68 10.25 -5.11 12.26
C PRO A 68 9.75 -4.27 11.08
N PRO A 69 8.58 -4.59 10.51
CA PRO A 69 8.06 -3.85 9.37
C PRO A 69 7.73 -2.41 9.76
N ALA A 70 7.99 -1.47 8.85
CA ALA A 70 7.71 -0.05 9.02
C ALA A 70 6.21 0.27 8.91
N GLY A 71 5.48 -0.55 8.16
CA GLY A 71 4.02 -0.58 8.08
C GLY A 71 3.54 -1.99 7.76
N LEU A 72 2.25 -2.25 7.97
CA LEU A 72 1.63 -3.53 7.63
C LEU A 72 0.13 -3.35 7.39
N PHE A 73 -0.35 -3.83 6.25
CA PHE A 73 -1.77 -4.03 6.02
C PHE A 73 -2.26 -5.42 6.48
N VAL A 74 -3.23 -5.44 7.39
CA VAL A 74 -3.87 -6.67 7.88
C VAL A 74 -5.19 -6.85 7.15
N VAL A 75 -5.21 -7.75 6.16
CA VAL A 75 -6.33 -8.01 5.24
C VAL A 75 -7.67 -8.25 5.96
N ASP A 76 -7.69 -9.15 6.93
CA ASP A 76 -8.90 -9.54 7.67
C ASP A 76 -9.46 -8.39 8.52
N GLU A 77 -8.61 -7.47 8.97
CA GLU A 77 -9.01 -6.28 9.74
C GLU A 77 -9.26 -5.06 8.85
N ARG A 78 -8.92 -5.13 7.55
CA ARG A 78 -8.89 -3.97 6.63
C ARG A 78 -8.10 -2.80 7.21
N THR A 79 -7.08 -3.09 8.01
CA THR A 79 -6.40 -2.05 8.79
C THR A 79 -4.94 -1.97 8.42
N ILE A 80 -4.49 -0.75 8.10
CA ILE A 80 -3.08 -0.41 7.93
C ILE A 80 -2.53 0.02 9.29
N TYR A 81 -1.51 -0.68 9.77
CA TYR A 81 -0.74 -0.29 10.94
C TYR A 81 0.57 0.33 10.50
N LEU A 82 0.85 1.56 10.93
CA LEU A 82 2.06 2.30 10.56
C LEU A 82 2.93 2.48 11.79
N ARG A 83 4.17 1.98 11.77
CA ARG A 83 5.22 2.39 12.73
C ARG A 83 5.97 3.61 12.23
N SER A 84 6.11 3.72 10.91
CA SER A 84 6.66 4.87 10.22
C SER A 84 5.57 5.53 9.40
N ILE A 85 5.46 6.86 9.50
CA ILE A 85 4.59 7.68 8.64
C ILE A 85 5.36 8.30 7.47
N SER A 86 6.53 7.74 7.12
CA SER A 86 7.23 8.19 5.91
C SER A 86 6.32 8.04 4.69
N ALA A 87 6.46 8.94 3.72
CA ALA A 87 5.53 8.98 2.59
C ALA A 87 5.57 7.67 1.80
N MET A 88 6.76 7.07 1.64
CA MET A 88 6.88 5.75 1.02
C MET A 88 6.11 4.66 1.76
N THR A 89 6.22 4.61 3.09
CA THR A 89 5.53 3.59 3.90
C THR A 89 4.02 3.74 3.78
N VAL A 90 3.52 4.97 3.95
CA VAL A 90 2.08 5.25 3.86
C VAL A 90 1.53 4.88 2.48
N ALA A 91 2.21 5.29 1.40
CA ALA A 91 1.75 5.01 0.05
C ALA A 91 1.83 3.51 -0.30
N HIS A 92 2.86 2.82 0.18
CA HIS A 92 3.03 1.39 -0.04
C HIS A 92 1.92 0.59 0.64
N GLU A 93 1.70 0.79 1.95
CA GLU A 93 0.64 0.06 2.67
C GLU A 93 -0.76 0.43 2.18
N PHE A 94 -0.97 1.68 1.77
CA PHE A 94 -2.25 2.07 1.18
C PHE A 94 -2.50 1.38 -0.16
N ALA A 95 -1.45 1.10 -0.93
CA ALA A 95 -1.59 0.33 -2.15
C ALA A 95 -2.00 -1.13 -1.88
N HIS A 96 -1.51 -1.77 -0.80
CA HIS A 96 -2.02 -3.08 -0.35
C HIS A 96 -3.50 -3.04 0.02
N ALA A 97 -3.94 -1.99 0.70
CA ALA A 97 -5.36 -1.80 1.00
C ALA A 97 -6.22 -1.64 -0.26
N LEU A 98 -5.72 -0.89 -1.27
CA LEU A 98 -6.40 -0.77 -2.57
C LEU A 98 -6.41 -2.08 -3.34
N ASP A 99 -5.30 -2.83 -3.35
CA ASP A 99 -5.22 -4.18 -3.94
C ASP A 99 -6.34 -5.08 -3.39
N CYS A 100 -6.50 -5.05 -2.07
CA CYS A 100 -7.50 -5.83 -1.36
C CYS A 100 -8.94 -5.36 -1.61
N ALA A 101 -9.15 -4.05 -1.74
CA ALA A 101 -10.45 -3.46 -2.04
C ALA A 101 -10.88 -3.75 -3.48
N LEU A 102 -9.96 -3.65 -4.44
CA LEU A 102 -10.18 -3.94 -5.86
C LEU A 102 -10.48 -5.42 -6.10
N GLY A 103 -9.83 -6.32 -5.34
CA GLY A 103 -10.12 -7.77 -5.40
C GLY A 103 -11.31 -8.22 -4.56
N GLY A 104 -12.15 -7.29 -4.09
CA GLY A 104 -13.42 -7.61 -3.42
C GLY A 104 -13.25 -8.33 -2.08
N GLY A 105 -12.12 -8.13 -1.41
CA GLY A 105 -11.81 -8.83 -0.17
C GLY A 105 -10.54 -9.67 -0.23
N LEU A 106 -10.12 -10.03 -1.44
CA LEU A 106 -8.84 -10.68 -1.72
C LEU A 106 -7.93 -9.65 -2.41
N TYR A 107 -6.62 -9.91 -2.47
CA TYR A 107 -5.75 -9.09 -3.31
C TYR A 107 -6.07 -9.31 -4.79
N LEU A 108 -6.38 -8.22 -5.51
CA LEU A 108 -6.50 -8.18 -6.96
C LEU A 108 -5.26 -8.80 -7.63
N SER A 109 -4.06 -8.51 -7.13
CA SER A 109 -2.80 -9.08 -7.61
C SER A 109 -2.75 -10.62 -7.60
N GLY A 110 -3.48 -11.25 -6.68
CA GLY A 110 -3.60 -12.70 -6.56
C GLY A 110 -4.67 -13.32 -7.47
N VAL A 111 -5.68 -12.55 -7.90
CA VAL A 111 -6.84 -13.07 -8.65
C VAL A 111 -6.90 -12.57 -10.09
N ASP A 112 -6.37 -11.40 -10.41
CA ASP A 112 -6.36 -10.82 -11.74
C ASP A 112 -5.27 -11.51 -12.60
N PRO A 113 -5.65 -12.25 -13.65
CA PRO A 113 -4.69 -12.95 -14.49
C PRO A 113 -3.78 -12.00 -15.28
N ARG A 114 -4.15 -10.71 -15.46
CA ARG A 114 -3.30 -9.69 -16.09
C ARG A 114 -2.11 -9.37 -15.21
N VAL A 115 -2.34 -9.09 -13.92
CA VAL A 115 -1.28 -8.78 -12.93
C VAL A 115 -0.35 -9.98 -12.78
N ARG A 116 -0.92 -11.19 -12.62
CA ARG A 116 -0.14 -12.42 -12.48
C ARG A 116 0.76 -12.70 -13.69
N ARG A 117 0.26 -12.48 -14.91
CA ARG A 117 1.07 -12.63 -16.13
C ARG A 117 2.16 -11.57 -16.22
N ALA A 118 1.87 -10.32 -15.85
CA ALA A 118 2.88 -9.26 -15.85
C ALA A 118 4.02 -9.60 -14.88
N PHE A 119 3.70 -10.01 -13.65
CA PHE A 119 4.70 -10.43 -12.67
C PHE A 119 5.52 -11.65 -13.14
N ALA A 120 4.86 -12.69 -13.65
CA ALA A 120 5.54 -13.91 -14.11
C ALA A 120 6.47 -13.66 -15.31
N ALA A 121 6.18 -12.65 -16.13
CA ALA A 121 6.99 -12.25 -17.27
C ALA A 121 8.01 -11.13 -16.96
N ALA A 122 8.00 -10.59 -15.75
CA ALA A 122 8.85 -9.45 -15.38
C ALA A 122 10.32 -9.89 -15.26
N GLU A 123 11.18 -9.36 -16.14
CA GLU A 123 12.64 -9.53 -16.05
C GLU A 123 13.29 -8.50 -15.11
N ARG A 124 12.58 -7.41 -14.85
CA ARG A 124 13.03 -6.26 -14.07
C ARG A 124 11.85 -5.67 -13.32
N PHE A 125 12.15 -5.05 -12.19
CA PHE A 125 11.15 -4.48 -11.30
C PHE A 125 11.42 -3.00 -11.06
N VAL A 126 10.35 -2.23 -10.78
CA VAL A 126 10.46 -0.79 -10.52
C VAL A 126 11.35 -0.52 -9.30
N THR A 127 11.29 -1.38 -8.29
CA THR A 127 12.21 -1.47 -7.15
C THR A 127 12.61 -2.94 -6.92
N PRO A 128 13.73 -3.22 -6.24
CA PRO A 128 14.10 -4.60 -5.91
C PRO A 128 13.06 -5.33 -5.04
N TYR A 129 12.35 -4.60 -4.17
CA TYR A 129 11.36 -5.19 -3.27
C TYR A 129 10.12 -5.68 -3.98
N ALA A 130 9.71 -5.03 -5.06
CA ALA A 130 8.62 -5.50 -5.91
C ALA A 130 8.81 -6.94 -6.43
N ALA A 131 10.03 -7.50 -6.39
CA ALA A 131 10.28 -8.89 -6.77
C ALA A 131 9.93 -9.92 -5.68
N SER A 132 9.64 -9.50 -4.44
CA SER A 132 9.43 -10.41 -3.31
C SER A 132 8.07 -11.11 -3.33
N GLY A 133 7.06 -10.54 -3.99
CA GLY A 133 5.70 -11.05 -4.01
C GLY A 133 4.81 -10.34 -5.02
N LEU A 134 3.67 -10.96 -5.36
CA LEU A 134 2.67 -10.39 -6.28
C LEU A 134 1.99 -9.13 -5.73
N ASP A 135 1.70 -9.15 -4.44
CA ASP A 135 1.16 -8.03 -3.67
C ASP A 135 2.19 -6.89 -3.58
N GLU A 136 3.45 -7.22 -3.31
CA GLU A 136 4.54 -6.23 -3.24
C GLU A 136 4.84 -5.59 -4.60
N TYR A 137 4.76 -6.38 -5.66
CA TYR A 137 4.82 -5.90 -7.03
C TYR A 137 3.71 -4.90 -7.34
N PHE A 138 2.47 -5.22 -6.94
CA PHE A 138 1.34 -4.31 -7.11
C PHE A 138 1.52 -3.03 -6.29
N ALA A 139 1.88 -3.15 -5.01
CA ALA A 139 2.04 -2.02 -4.10
C ALA A 139 3.11 -1.04 -4.60
N GLU A 140 4.26 -1.55 -5.02
CA GLU A 140 5.36 -0.74 -5.54
C GLU A 140 5.03 -0.12 -6.92
N ALA A 141 4.26 -0.82 -7.77
CA ALA A 141 3.79 -0.26 -9.04
C ALA A 141 2.80 0.90 -8.82
N MET A 142 1.84 0.74 -7.90
CA MET A 142 0.91 1.80 -7.50
C MET A 142 1.66 3.00 -6.90
N ARG A 143 2.60 2.77 -5.98
CA ARG A 143 3.45 3.82 -5.39
C ARG A 143 4.27 4.55 -6.45
N ALA A 144 4.83 3.82 -7.41
CA ALA A 144 5.53 4.40 -8.55
C ALA A 144 4.60 5.29 -9.40
N TRP A 145 3.35 4.85 -9.62
CA TRP A 145 2.37 5.58 -10.42
C TRP A 145 1.95 6.91 -9.79
N VAL A 146 1.85 6.98 -8.47
CA VAL A 146 1.58 8.25 -7.73
C VAL A 146 2.86 9.04 -7.40
N GLU A 147 4.01 8.47 -7.75
CA GLU A 147 5.37 9.03 -7.63
C GLU A 147 5.79 9.39 -6.20
N VAL A 148 5.26 8.67 -5.20
CA VAL A 148 5.59 8.89 -3.80
C VAL A 148 6.93 8.23 -3.45
N ASN A 149 7.92 9.06 -3.11
CA ASN A 149 9.28 8.64 -2.80
C ASN A 149 9.85 9.48 -1.64
N ASP A 150 10.72 8.89 -0.84
CA ASP A 150 11.46 9.58 0.21
C ASP A 150 12.85 9.95 -0.31
N ALA A 151 13.27 11.20 -0.13
CA ALA A 151 14.56 11.69 -0.64
C ALA A 151 15.78 11.02 0.03
N SER A 152 15.60 10.50 1.25
CA SER A 152 16.61 9.76 2.00
C SER A 152 16.66 8.27 1.66
N SER A 153 15.76 7.77 0.80
CA SER A 153 15.77 6.37 0.40
C SER A 153 17.02 6.06 -0.43
N ALA A 154 17.73 5.00 -0.06
CA ALA A 154 18.88 4.50 -0.81
C ALA A 154 18.47 3.83 -2.13
N TRP A 155 17.17 3.59 -2.35
CA TRP A 155 16.68 2.92 -3.54
C TRP A 155 16.41 3.91 -4.67
N PRO A 156 16.53 3.46 -5.93
CA PRO A 156 16.11 4.27 -7.06
C PRO A 156 14.66 4.73 -6.89
N ARG A 157 14.40 5.99 -7.26
CA ARG A 157 13.04 6.54 -7.21
C ARG A 157 12.09 5.71 -8.08
N ALA A 158 11.00 5.26 -7.48
CA ALA A 158 9.88 4.64 -8.16
C ALA A 158 9.01 5.77 -8.75
N THR A 159 9.12 5.96 -10.06
CA THR A 159 8.36 6.99 -10.78
C THR A 159 7.49 6.36 -11.86
N ARG A 160 6.48 7.10 -12.32
CA ARG A 160 5.59 6.62 -13.37
C ARG A 160 6.36 6.39 -14.67
N ALA A 161 7.31 7.27 -14.98
CA ALA A 161 8.19 7.13 -16.13
C ALA A 161 9.05 5.86 -16.05
N ARG A 162 9.61 5.56 -14.87
CA ARG A 162 10.40 4.34 -14.65
C ARG A 162 9.55 3.09 -14.79
N LEU A 163 8.35 3.07 -14.20
CA LEU A 163 7.42 1.95 -14.33
C LEU A 163 7.08 1.68 -15.81
N ARG A 164 6.70 2.72 -16.57
CA ARG A 164 6.43 2.60 -18.01
C ARG A 164 7.62 2.07 -18.82
N ALA A 165 8.84 2.46 -18.45
CA ALA A 165 10.05 2.05 -19.16
C ALA A 165 10.48 0.61 -18.86
N ILE A 166 10.30 0.15 -17.62
CA ILE A 166 10.79 -1.15 -17.15
C ILE A 166 9.71 -2.23 -17.28
N ASP A 167 8.46 -1.86 -17.04
CA ASP A 167 7.32 -2.77 -16.99
C ASP A 167 6.07 -2.12 -17.61
N PRO A 168 6.04 -2.01 -18.94
CA PRO A 168 4.92 -1.36 -19.63
C PRO A 168 3.59 -2.11 -19.45
N ALA A 169 3.63 -3.44 -19.24
CA ALA A 169 2.43 -4.24 -19.00
C ALA A 169 1.77 -3.86 -17.68
N MET A 170 2.55 -3.80 -16.59
CA MET A 170 2.03 -3.38 -15.30
C MET A 170 1.65 -1.90 -15.29
N ALA A 171 2.42 -1.04 -15.97
CA ALA A 171 2.08 0.37 -16.12
C ALA A 171 0.70 0.56 -16.76
N ALA A 172 0.38 -0.20 -17.81
CA ALA A 172 -0.92 -0.14 -18.48
C ALA A 172 -2.07 -0.65 -17.58
N ILE A 173 -1.82 -1.68 -16.77
CA ILE A 173 -2.81 -2.17 -15.80
C ILE A 173 -3.10 -1.08 -14.76
N VAL A 174 -2.07 -0.50 -14.15
CA VAL A 174 -2.25 0.57 -13.15
C VAL A 174 -2.94 1.79 -13.77
N GLU A 175 -2.57 2.19 -14.99
CA GLU A 175 -3.25 3.27 -15.71
C GLU A 175 -4.75 2.99 -15.87
N SER A 176 -5.12 1.78 -16.30
CA SER A 176 -6.52 1.36 -16.43
C SER A 176 -7.27 1.49 -15.11
N LEU A 177 -6.65 1.07 -13.98
CA LEU A 177 -7.26 1.19 -12.66
C LEU A 177 -7.57 2.65 -12.31
N PHE A 178 -6.64 3.57 -12.58
CA PHE A 178 -6.83 5.01 -12.32
C PHE A 178 -7.86 5.66 -13.24
N VAL A 179 -8.03 5.15 -14.46
CA VAL A 179 -9.02 5.67 -15.43
C VAL A 179 -10.41 5.12 -15.19
N THR A 180 -10.54 3.94 -14.58
CA THR A 180 -11.83 3.26 -14.43
C THR A 180 -12.23 3.07 -12.97
N GLU A 181 -11.70 2.08 -12.26
CA GLU A 181 -12.17 1.74 -10.91
C GLU A 181 -11.84 2.81 -9.85
N LEU A 182 -10.74 3.54 -10.03
CA LEU A 182 -10.28 4.60 -9.11
C LEU A 182 -10.57 6.01 -9.63
N ALA A 183 -11.39 6.15 -10.67
CA ALA A 183 -11.84 7.44 -11.16
C ALA A 183 -12.68 8.19 -10.11
N ALA A 184 -12.61 9.53 -10.14
CA ALA A 184 -13.23 10.44 -9.16
C ALA A 184 -14.76 10.44 -9.18
#